data_AF-A0A369ZSV2-F1
#
_entry.id   AF-A0A369ZSV2-F1
#
_cell.length_a   1.000
_cell.length_b   1.000
_cell.length_c   1.000
_cell.angle_alpha   90.00
_cell.angle_beta   90.00
_cell.angle_gamma   90.00
#
_symmetry.space_group_name_H-M   'P 1'
#
loop_
_entity.id
_entity.type
_entity.pdbx_description
1 polymer ?
#
loop_
_entity_poly.entity_id
_entity_poly.type
_entity_poly.pdbx_seq_one_letter_code
_entity_poly.pdbx_strand_id
1 'polypeptide(L)'
;MTRINLVPPAELCDQHLLAEHRELTRIPNAVAKGKFSLKGQPDDYKLGEGHVRFFFNKLAFLKQRYDLLHEECLARGFNVQYFWANELPDDPSLWQNYSPTENALALNRERIALRMPAKARFTTRK
;
A
#
# COMPACT_ATOMS: atom_id res chain seq x y z
N MET A 1 11.46 4.92 -2.93
CA MET A 1 10.12 5.54 -2.97
C MET A 1 9.13 4.54 -2.39
N THR A 2 8.07 4.98 -1.71
CA THR A 2 7.01 4.09 -1.22
C THR A 2 5.75 4.39 -2.03
N ARG A 3 5.17 3.36 -2.66
CA ARG A 3 3.90 3.50 -3.38
C ARG A 3 2.89 2.49 -2.86
N ILE A 4 1.76 3.00 -2.39
CA ILE A 4 0.56 2.23 -2.03
C ILE A 4 -0.41 2.32 -3.21
N ASN A 5 -0.80 1.19 -3.76
CA ASN A 5 -1.82 1.13 -4.80
C ASN A 5 -3.22 1.04 -4.17
N LEU A 6 -4.26 1.19 -4.99
CA LEU A 6 -5.65 1.11 -4.53
C LEU A 6 -6.39 -0.06 -5.19
N VAL A 7 -5.92 -0.51 -6.35
CA VAL A 7 -6.49 -1.67 -7.04
C VAL A 7 -6.33 -2.96 -6.22
N PRO A 8 -7.21 -3.96 -6.46
CA PRO A 8 -7.03 -5.31 -5.97
C PRO A 8 -5.62 -5.86 -6.26
N PRO A 9 -4.96 -6.53 -5.31
CA PRO A 9 -3.63 -7.12 -5.51
C PRO A 9 -3.54 -8.06 -6.72
N ALA A 10 -4.64 -8.76 -7.04
CA ALA A 10 -4.72 -9.64 -8.21
C ALA A 10 -4.52 -8.91 -9.55
N GLU A 11 -4.81 -7.60 -9.64
CA GLU A 11 -4.56 -6.78 -10.84
C GLU A 11 -3.06 -6.44 -11.01
N LEU A 12 -2.24 -6.60 -9.96
CA LEU A 12 -0.83 -6.21 -10.00
C LEU A 12 0.01 -7.28 -10.71
N CYS A 13 0.99 -6.83 -11.51
CA CYS A 13 2.08 -7.70 -11.93
C CYS A 13 2.95 -8.10 -10.72
N ASP A 14 3.66 -9.21 -10.84
CA ASP A 14 4.45 -9.79 -9.76
C ASP A 14 5.45 -8.78 -9.17
N GLN A 15 6.08 -7.98 -10.03
CA GLN A 15 7.04 -6.96 -9.60
C GLN A 15 6.39 -5.85 -8.78
N HIS A 16 5.19 -5.40 -9.16
CA HIS A 16 4.47 -4.36 -8.41
C HIS A 16 3.92 -4.91 -7.10
N LEU A 17 3.38 -6.14 -7.11
CA LEU A 17 2.89 -6.83 -5.92
C LEU A 17 4.01 -6.97 -4.87
N LEU A 18 5.15 -7.54 -5.25
CA LEU A 18 6.28 -7.74 -4.34
C LEU A 18 6.90 -6.41 -3.88
N ALA A 19 6.96 -5.41 -4.76
CA ALA A 19 7.44 -4.08 -4.39
C ALA A 19 6.52 -3.45 -3.34
N GLU A 20 5.20 -3.48 -3.57
CA GLU A 20 4.25 -2.91 -2.63
C GLU A 20 4.23 -3.65 -1.30
N HIS A 21 4.25 -4.99 -1.31
CA HIS A 21 4.33 -5.80 -0.09
C HIS A 21 5.51 -5.37 0.79
N ARG A 22 6.70 -5.19 0.21
CA ARG A 22 7.87 -4.68 0.95
C ARG A 22 7.71 -3.22 1.38
N GLU A 23 7.25 -2.36 0.48
CA GLU A 23 7.24 -0.91 0.68
C GLU A 23 6.15 -0.42 1.63
N LEU A 24 4.99 -1.08 1.67
CA LEU A 24 3.86 -0.71 2.51
C LEU A 24 4.25 -0.66 3.98
N THR A 25 5.04 -1.64 4.43
CA THR A 25 5.55 -1.75 5.82
C THR A 25 6.29 -0.51 6.30
N ARG A 26 6.83 0.32 5.41
CA ARG A 26 7.55 1.55 5.78
C ARG A 26 6.66 2.58 6.46
N ILE A 27 5.36 2.62 6.14
CA ILE A 27 4.42 3.57 6.73
C ILE A 27 4.10 3.22 8.19
N PRO A 28 3.58 2.02 8.53
CA PRO A 28 3.35 1.66 9.94
C PRO A 28 4.65 1.67 10.74
N ASN A 29 5.80 1.28 10.18
CA ASN A 29 7.09 1.39 10.86
C ASN A 29 7.50 2.84 11.18
N ALA A 30 7.16 3.79 10.31
CA ALA A 30 7.41 5.21 10.60
C ALA A 30 6.49 5.71 11.71
N VAL A 31 5.22 5.30 11.70
CA VAL A 31 4.23 5.64 12.73
C VAL A 31 4.63 5.08 14.10
N ALA A 32 5.00 3.80 14.16
CA ALA A 32 5.49 3.14 15.38
C ALA A 32 6.69 3.87 16.01
N LYS A 33 7.56 4.44 15.18
CA LYS A 33 8.74 5.21 15.62
C LYS A 33 8.44 6.68 15.94
N GLY A 34 7.19 7.12 15.85
CA GLY A 34 6.81 8.53 15.98
C GLY A 34 7.37 9.43 14.85
N LYS A 35 7.82 8.85 13.74
CA LYS A 35 8.44 9.56 12.60
C LYS A 35 7.42 9.89 11.52
N PHE A 36 6.31 10.52 11.90
CA PHE A 36 5.24 10.93 10.99
C PHE A 36 4.70 12.32 11.35
N SER A 37 4.01 12.95 10.40
CA SER A 37 3.32 14.22 10.64
C SER A 37 2.10 14.32 9.74
N LEU A 38 0.97 14.70 10.34
CA LEU A 38 -0.28 14.95 9.62
C LEU A 38 -0.38 16.38 9.05
N LYS A 39 0.59 17.25 9.35
CA LYS A 39 0.60 18.62 8.83
C LYS A 39 0.71 18.61 7.30
N GLY A 40 -0.25 19.23 6.63
CA GLY A 40 -0.34 19.23 5.16
C GLY A 40 -0.62 17.84 4.58
N GLN A 41 -1.34 17.00 5.32
CA GLN A 41 -1.90 15.77 4.80
C GLN A 41 -2.90 16.11 3.69
N PRO A 42 -2.80 15.47 2.51
CA PRO A 42 -3.82 15.63 1.48
C PRO A 42 -5.17 15.09 1.93
N ASP A 43 -6.25 15.76 1.56
CA ASP A 43 -7.62 15.28 1.80
C ASP A 43 -7.96 14.09 0.90
N ASP A 44 -7.42 14.10 -0.32
CA ASP A 44 -7.64 13.06 -1.34
C ASP A 44 -6.37 12.28 -1.69
N TYR A 45 -6.59 11.06 -2.18
CA TYR A 45 -5.52 10.21 -2.69
C TYR A 45 -4.80 10.90 -3.86
N LYS A 46 -3.48 10.97 -3.76
CA LYS A 46 -2.62 11.54 -4.79
C LYS A 46 -1.32 10.76 -4.93
N LEU A 47 -0.64 10.96 -6.05
CA LEU A 47 0.68 10.41 -6.30
C LEU A 47 1.76 11.49 -6.13
N GLY A 48 3.00 11.04 -5.88
CA GLY A 48 4.14 11.95 -5.69
C GLY A 48 4.17 12.56 -4.29
N GLU A 49 4.40 13.87 -4.20
CA GLU A 49 4.50 14.56 -2.94
C GLU A 49 3.18 14.51 -2.15
N GLY A 50 3.26 14.11 -0.88
CA GLY A 50 2.10 13.93 0.00
C GLY A 50 1.49 12.53 -0.06
N HIS A 51 1.89 11.66 -0.99
CA HIS A 51 1.33 10.30 -1.12
C HIS A 51 1.47 9.48 0.16
N VAL A 52 2.66 9.39 0.76
CA VAL A 52 2.85 8.65 2.02
C VAL A 52 2.09 9.31 3.17
N ARG A 53 2.06 10.65 3.19
CA ARG A 53 1.38 11.42 4.24
C ARG A 53 -0.12 11.17 4.24
N PHE A 54 -0.74 11.01 3.07
CA PHE A 54 -2.14 10.65 2.93
C PHE A 54 -2.51 9.39 3.73
N PHE A 55 -1.59 8.44 3.91
CA PHE A 55 -1.85 7.18 4.61
C PHE A 55 -1.48 7.16 6.10
N PHE A 56 -0.87 8.20 6.66
CA PHE A 56 -0.44 8.18 8.06
C PHE A 56 -1.58 8.02 9.06
N ASN A 57 -2.80 8.47 8.71
CA ASN A 57 -3.99 8.29 9.54
C ASN A 57 -4.87 7.11 9.11
N LYS A 58 -4.36 6.23 8.23
CA LYS A 58 -5.14 5.16 7.58
C LYS A 58 -4.60 3.76 7.90
N LEU A 59 -4.16 3.52 9.14
CA LEU A 59 -3.55 2.26 9.55
C LEU A 59 -4.48 1.06 9.34
N ALA A 60 -5.80 1.22 9.53
CA ALA A 60 -6.76 0.15 9.29
C ALA A 60 -6.81 -0.25 7.81
N PHE A 61 -6.84 0.73 6.89
CA PHE A 61 -6.73 0.47 5.46
C PHE A 61 -5.41 -0.23 5.11
N LEU A 62 -4.29 0.25 5.64
CA LEU A 62 -2.97 -0.32 5.36
C LEU A 62 -2.84 -1.76 5.86
N LYS A 63 -3.40 -2.07 7.04
CA LYS A 63 -3.40 -3.42 7.60
C LYS A 63 -4.18 -4.38 6.70
N GLN A 64 -5.42 -4.03 6.37
CA GLN A 64 -6.26 -4.83 5.46
C GLN A 64 -5.57 -5.03 4.10
N ARG A 65 -4.99 -3.96 3.56
CA ARG A 65 -4.27 -4.03 2.30
C ARG A 65 -3.02 -4.91 2.38
N TYR A 66 -2.26 -4.85 3.47
CA TYR A 66 -1.07 -5.67 3.65
C TYR A 66 -1.41 -7.15 3.74
N ASP A 67 -2.50 -7.48 4.43
CA ASP A 67 -3.01 -8.85 4.52
C ASP A 67 -3.37 -9.38 3.12
N LEU A 68 -4.12 -8.62 2.32
CA LEU A 68 -4.46 -8.98 0.94
C LEU A 68 -3.23 -9.12 0.03
N LEU A 69 -2.23 -8.24 0.17
CA LEU A 69 -0.99 -8.33 -0.59
C LEU A 69 -0.20 -9.59 -0.22
N HIS A 70 -0.15 -9.93 1.06
CA HIS A 70 0.54 -11.10 1.54
C HIS A 70 -0.13 -12.39 1.06
N GLU A 71 -1.46 -12.47 1.17
CA GLU A 71 -2.25 -13.58 0.63
C GLU A 71 -2.05 -13.76 -0.87
N GLU A 72 -2.06 -12.67 -1.64
CA GLU A 72 -1.83 -12.74 -3.09
C GLU A 72 -0.40 -13.20 -3.41
N CYS A 73 0.60 -12.79 -2.62
CA CYS A 73 1.97 -13.30 -2.78
C CYS A 73 2.04 -14.81 -2.53
N LEU A 74 1.41 -15.31 -1.46
CA LEU A 74 1.37 -16.74 -1.14
C LEU A 74 0.61 -17.52 -2.22
N ALA A 75 -0.52 -16.99 -2.70
CA ALA A 75 -1.32 -17.60 -3.76
C ALA A 75 -0.53 -17.77 -5.07
N ARG A 76 0.40 -16.85 -5.38
CA ARG A 76 1.32 -16.96 -6.53
C ARG A 76 2.56 -17.82 -6.24
N GLY A 77 2.67 -18.37 -5.03
CA GLY A 77 3.79 -19.22 -4.62
C GLY A 77 5.08 -18.46 -4.32
N PHE A 78 5.02 -17.15 -4.04
CA PHE A 78 6.19 -16.41 -3.61
C PHE A 78 6.52 -16.72 -2.14
N ASN A 79 7.81 -16.92 -1.86
CA ASN A 79 8.31 -17.07 -0.50
C ASN A 79 8.48 -15.68 0.13
N VAL A 80 7.44 -15.20 0.81
CA VAL A 80 7.44 -13.90 1.50
C VAL A 80 7.15 -14.09 2.98
N GLN A 81 7.76 -13.24 3.81
CA GLN A 81 7.48 -13.20 5.25
C GLN A 81 6.47 -12.09 5.56
N TYR A 82 5.68 -12.31 6.61
CA TYR A 82 4.74 -11.32 7.11
C TYR A 82 5.43 -10.37 8.08
N PHE A 83 5.47 -9.08 7.76
CA PHE A 83 6.12 -8.03 8.56
C PHE A 83 5.17 -6.86 8.82
N TRP A 84 4.51 -6.89 9.97
CA TRP A 84 3.69 -5.79 10.46
C TRP A 84 4.33 -5.18 11.72
N ALA A 85 4.14 -3.88 11.94
CA ALA A 85 4.68 -3.20 13.12
C ALA A 85 3.86 -3.57 14.37
N ASN A 86 4.54 -3.95 15.46
CA ASN A 86 3.90 -4.41 16.70
C ASN A 86 3.54 -3.26 17.65
N GLU A 87 4.35 -2.19 17.68
CA GLU A 87 4.21 -1.06 18.60
C GLU A 87 3.57 0.14 17.88
N LEU A 88 2.34 -0.03 17.41
CA LEU A 88 1.58 1.06 16.80
C LEU A 88 0.78 1.81 17.87
N PRO A 89 0.61 3.15 17.76
CA PRO A 89 -0.24 3.90 18.68
C PRO A 89 -1.70 3.45 18.59
N ASP A 90 -2.39 3.34 19.72
CA ASP A 90 -3.82 2.98 19.78
C ASP A 90 -4.77 4.17 19.51
N ASP A 91 -4.24 5.31 19.06
CA ASP A 91 -5.05 6.50 18.76
C ASP A 91 -6.02 6.23 17.60
N PRO A 92 -7.36 6.23 17.84
CA PRO A 92 -8.35 5.97 16.80
C PRO A 92 -8.24 6.92 15.61
N SER A 93 -7.69 8.13 15.80
CA SER A 93 -7.48 9.09 14.73
C SER A 93 -6.51 8.58 13.65
N LEU A 94 -5.62 7.64 14.00
CA LEU A 94 -4.66 7.03 13.09
C LEU A 94 -5.15 5.72 12.45
N TRP A 95 -6.22 5.14 12.97
CA TRP A 95 -6.80 3.85 12.53
C TRP A 95 -8.01 4.03 11.62
N GLN A 96 -8.04 5.10 10.83
CA GLN A 96 -9.15 5.31 9.89
C GLN A 96 -9.07 4.33 8.72
N ASN A 97 -10.23 4.03 8.13
CA ASN A 97 -10.30 3.30 6.88
C ASN A 97 -10.31 4.29 5.69
N TYR A 98 -10.17 3.78 4.47
CA TYR A 98 -10.30 4.55 3.25
C TYR A 98 -10.99 3.72 2.17
N SER A 99 -12.07 4.26 1.63
CA SER A 99 -12.74 3.74 0.44
C SER A 99 -12.28 4.55 -0.77
N PRO A 100 -11.53 3.97 -1.72
CA PRO A 100 -11.13 4.65 -2.95
C PRO A 100 -12.32 5.20 -3.72
N THR A 101 -12.18 6.41 -4.24
CA THR A 101 -13.10 6.94 -5.26
C THR A 101 -12.72 6.40 -6.64
N GLU A 102 -13.65 6.45 -7.59
CA GLU A 102 -13.37 6.06 -8.99
C GLU A 102 -12.21 6.86 -9.59
N ASN A 103 -12.14 8.16 -9.29
CA ASN A 103 -11.03 9.02 -9.72
C ASN A 103 -9.68 8.56 -9.12
N ALA A 104 -9.67 8.20 -7.83
CA ALA A 104 -8.47 7.70 -7.18
C ALA A 104 -8.01 6.35 -7.77
N LEU A 105 -8.96 5.46 -8.08
CA LEU A 105 -8.68 4.19 -8.76
C LEU A 105 -8.15 4.40 -10.19
N ALA A 106 -8.76 5.30 -10.96
CA ALA A 106 -8.30 5.64 -12.30
C ALA A 106 -6.87 6.19 -12.29
N LEU A 107 -6.58 7.15 -11.40
CA LEU A 107 -5.25 7.72 -11.23
C LEU A 107 -4.23 6.67 -10.75
N ASN A 108 -4.64 5.73 -9.90
CA ASN A 108 -3.78 4.62 -9.50
C ASN A 108 -3.48 3.67 -10.67
N ARG A 109 -4.48 3.29 -11.47
CA ARG A 109 -4.32 2.41 -12.65
C ARG A 109 -3.44 3.05 -13.72
N GLU A 110 -3.62 4.33 -14.02
CA GLU A 110 -2.77 5.08 -14.95
C GLU A 110 -1.30 5.02 -14.51
N ARG A 111 -1.03 5.20 -13.22
CA ARG A 111 0.32 5.11 -12.67
C ARG A 111 0.90 3.70 -12.72
N ILE A 112 0.09 2.66 -12.55
CA ILE A 112 0.52 1.28 -12.70
C ILE A 112 0.93 1.04 -14.16
N ALA A 113 0.11 1.45 -15.13
CA ALA A 113 0.39 1.33 -16.56
C ALA A 113 1.67 2.09 -16.95
N LEU A 114 1.80 3.36 -16.53
CA LEU A 114 2.97 4.18 -16.80
C LEU A 114 4.28 3.61 -16.21
N ARG A 115 4.17 2.81 -15.13
CA ARG A 115 5.31 2.19 -14.45
C ARG A 115 5.37 0.69 -14.66
N MET A 116 4.74 0.18 -15.71
CA MET A 116 4.80 -1.23 -16.05
C MET A 116 6.25 -1.63 -16.39
N PRO A 117 6.80 -2.70 -15.79
CA PRO A 117 8.12 -3.19 -16.15
C PRO A 117 8.13 -3.66 -17.61
N ALA A 118 9.25 -3.49 -18.31
CA ALA A 118 9.41 -3.98 -19.70
C ALA A 118 9.16 -5.50 -19.85
N LYS A 119 9.40 -6.27 -18.79
CA LYS A 119 9.12 -7.71 -18.70
C LYS A 119 8.21 -8.01 -17.51
N ALA A 120 7.04 -7.40 -17.47
CA ALA A 120 6.03 -7.66 -16.45
C ALA A 120 5.65 -9.14 -16.42
N ARG A 121 5.55 -9.73 -15.22
CA ARG A 121 5.14 -11.12 -15.02
C ARG A 121 3.81 -11.16 -14.28
N PHE A 122 2.99 -12.14 -14.62
CA PHE A 122 1.68 -12.37 -14.03
C PHE A 122 1.58 -13.86 -13.70
N THR A 123 2.20 -14.25 -12.60
CA THR A 123 2.16 -15.63 -12.13
C THR A 123 0.72 -15.98 -11.74
N THR A 124 0.20 -17.10 -12.23
CA THR A 124 -1.15 -17.56 -11.90
C THR A 124 -1.25 -17.95 -10.43
N ARG A 125 -2.41 -17.69 -9.82
CA ARG A 125 -2.74 -18.20 -8.49
C ARG A 125 -2.80 -19.73 -8.54
N LYS A 126 -2.32 -20.39 -7.49
CA LYS A 126 -2.40 -21.84 -7.29
C LYS A 126 -3.77 -22.26 -6.78
#